data_AF-A0A349CIL5-F1
#
_entry.id   AF-A0A349CIL5-F1
#
_cell.length_a   1.000
_cell.length_b   1.000
_cell.length_c   1.000
_cell.angle_alpha   90.00
_cell.angle_beta   90.00
_cell.angle_gamma   90.00
#
_symmetry.space_group_name_H-M   'P 1'
#
loop_
_entity.id
_entity.type
_entity.pdbx_description
1 polymer ?
#
loop_
_entity_poly.entity_id
_entity_poly.type
_entity_poly.pdbx_seq_one_letter_code
_entity_poly.pdbx_strand_id
1 'polypeptide(L)'
;FQTAAIMTSTGFSVADFNSWPPLSKAILLFLMVTGASAGSTSGALKVVRVLVLAKYAYRQIKNAFNPSAVIPLKLGGNIVPEGIVNKTVGMAIIYFSVAVTGFLIMSGLGLDTVTALSATVSALGNVGPGLGAVGPLENYASIPALGKGVLIFCMIAGRLEFFTILILFLPTFWRWK
;
A
#
# COMPACT_ATOMS: atom_id res chain seq x y z
N PHE A 1 8.28 8.37 -17.71
CA PHE A 1 8.07 6.91 -17.89
C PHE A 1 8.04 6.18 -16.55
N GLN A 2 9.14 6.14 -15.77
CA GLN A 2 9.22 5.35 -14.52
C GLN A 2 8.09 5.62 -13.52
N THR A 3 7.69 6.89 -13.37
CA THR A 3 6.57 7.29 -12.50
C THR A 3 5.26 6.60 -12.88
N ALA A 4 4.94 6.53 -14.17
CA ALA A 4 3.73 5.88 -14.65
C ALA A 4 3.80 4.36 -14.46
N ALA A 5 4.96 3.74 -14.71
CA ALA A 5 5.13 2.30 -14.56
C ALA A 5 4.98 1.86 -13.10
N ILE A 6 5.60 2.59 -12.17
CA ILE A 6 5.55 2.31 -10.73
C ILE A 6 4.15 2.58 -10.16
N MET A 7 3.54 3.73 -10.48
CA MET A 7 2.20 4.08 -9.99
C MET A 7 1.12 3.11 -10.48
N THR A 8 1.27 2.59 -11.70
CA THR A 8 0.33 1.60 -12.26
C THR A 8 0.66 0.16 -11.88
N SER A 9 1.67 -0.06 -11.02
CA SER A 9 2.14 -1.38 -10.59
C SER A 9 2.46 -2.32 -11.78
N THR A 10 2.94 -1.77 -12.89
CA THR A 10 3.40 -2.57 -14.05
C THR A 10 4.83 -3.04 -13.88
N GLY A 11 5.65 -2.30 -13.13
CA GLY A 11 6.99 -2.74 -12.74
C GLY A 11 8.06 -2.67 -13.84
N PHE A 12 7.76 -2.09 -15.00
CA PHE A 12 8.75 -1.90 -16.06
C PHE A 12 9.77 -0.82 -15.71
N SER A 13 11.05 -1.18 -15.81
CA SER A 13 12.18 -0.27 -15.66
C SER A 13 12.96 -0.15 -16.98
N VAL A 14 13.47 1.05 -17.23
CA VAL A 14 14.26 1.42 -18.43
C VAL A 14 15.54 2.15 -17.99
N ALA A 15 15.56 2.64 -16.75
CA ALA A 15 16.68 3.34 -16.16
C ALA A 15 16.88 2.84 -14.73
N ASP A 16 18.13 2.85 -14.28
CA ASP A 16 18.45 2.51 -12.90
C ASP A 16 18.17 3.69 -11.97
N PHE A 17 17.01 3.63 -11.31
CA PHE A 17 16.61 4.64 -10.33
C PHE A 17 17.28 4.46 -8.96
N ASN A 18 18.13 3.44 -8.75
CA ASN A 18 19.03 3.41 -7.59
C ASN A 18 20.12 4.48 -7.66
N SER A 19 20.50 4.92 -8.86
CA SER A 19 21.49 6.01 -9.03
C SER A 19 20.90 7.42 -8.81
N TRP A 20 19.58 7.54 -8.70
CA TRP A 20 18.90 8.84 -8.68
C TRP A 20 18.99 9.55 -7.33
N PRO A 21 18.77 10.89 -7.30
CA PRO A 21 18.72 11.65 -6.06
C PRO A 21 17.69 11.09 -5.06
N PRO A 22 17.94 11.23 -3.74
CA PRO A 22 17.05 10.71 -2.70
C PRO A 22 15.59 11.17 -2.81
N LEU A 23 15.38 12.43 -3.21
CA LEU A 23 14.05 12.98 -3.42
C LEU A 23 13.26 12.19 -4.47
N SER A 24 13.89 11.83 -5.59
CA SER A 24 13.26 11.05 -6.65
C SER A 24 12.89 9.65 -6.15
N LYS A 25 13.77 9.00 -5.38
CA LYS A 25 13.50 7.69 -4.76
C LYS A 25 12.33 7.74 -3.78
N ALA A 26 12.26 8.79 -2.96
CA ALA A 26 11.16 8.98 -2.01
C ALA A 26 9.81 9.17 -2.72
N ILE A 27 9.78 9.94 -3.82
CA ILE A 27 8.58 10.08 -4.65
C ILE A 27 8.15 8.73 -5.24
N LEU A 28 9.09 7.94 -5.75
CA LEU A 28 8.78 6.60 -6.28
C LEU A 28 8.21 5.67 -5.20
N LEU A 29 8.78 5.67 -4.00
CA LEU A 29 8.24 4.92 -2.86
C LEU A 29 6.81 5.34 -2.50
N PHE A 30 6.53 6.65 -2.51
CA PHE A 30 5.17 7.13 -2.28
C PHE A 30 4.21 6.66 -3.37
N LEU A 31 4.65 6.69 -4.63
CA LEU A 31 3.87 6.20 -5.77
C LEU A 31 3.61 4.68 -5.70
N MET A 32 4.53 3.88 -5.13
CA MET A 32 4.31 2.44 -4.94
C MET A 32 3.15 2.13 -3.98
N VAL A 33 2.88 3.02 -3.03
CA VAL A 33 1.72 2.89 -2.13
C VAL A 33 0.42 3.27 -2.84
N THR A 34 0.47 4.26 -3.73
CA THR A 34 -0.71 4.74 -4.47
C THR A 34 -0.94 3.93 -5.75
N GLY A 35 -1.93 3.05 -5.75
CA GLY A 35 -2.32 2.26 -6.92
C GLY A 35 -3.17 3.04 -7.92
N ALA A 36 -3.43 2.42 -9.07
CA ALA A 36 -4.20 3.01 -10.17
C ALA A 36 -5.72 3.12 -9.87
N SER A 37 -6.53 3.27 -10.91
CA SER A 37 -7.99 3.41 -10.79
C SER A 37 -8.66 2.19 -10.15
N ALA A 38 -9.83 2.41 -9.55
CA ALA A 38 -10.65 1.31 -9.06
C ALA A 38 -11.12 0.41 -10.22
N GLY A 39 -11.11 -0.91 -10.02
CA GLY A 39 -11.43 -1.89 -11.07
C GLY A 39 -10.27 -2.22 -12.02
N SER A 40 -9.12 -1.58 -11.86
CA SER A 40 -7.89 -1.97 -12.58
C SER A 40 -7.21 -3.20 -11.97
N THR A 41 -6.22 -3.74 -12.68
CA THR A 41 -5.37 -4.85 -12.23
C THR A 41 -4.30 -4.44 -11.23
N SER A 42 -4.32 -3.21 -10.70
CA SER A 42 -3.32 -2.71 -9.74
C SER A 42 -3.55 -3.27 -8.32
N GLY A 43 -2.46 -3.63 -7.63
CA GLY A 43 -2.48 -4.21 -6.28
C GLY A 43 -2.37 -3.20 -5.13
N ALA A 44 -1.81 -2.01 -5.38
CA ALA A 44 -1.62 -0.97 -4.38
C ALA A 44 -2.93 -0.29 -3.93
N LEU A 45 -2.87 0.61 -2.94
CA LEU A 45 -4.04 1.35 -2.46
C LEU A 45 -4.59 2.23 -3.59
N LYS A 46 -5.69 1.78 -4.21
CA LYS A 46 -6.37 2.44 -5.33
C LYS A 46 -6.55 3.94 -5.09
N VAL A 47 -6.34 4.77 -6.12
CA VAL A 47 -6.44 6.25 -6.05
C VAL A 47 -7.74 6.70 -5.36
N VAL A 48 -8.87 6.06 -5.68
CA VAL A 48 -10.17 6.41 -5.08
C VAL A 48 -10.15 6.30 -3.55
N ARG A 49 -9.51 5.26 -3.00
CA ARG A 49 -9.40 5.07 -1.55
C ARG A 49 -8.49 6.12 -0.93
N VAL A 50 -7.37 6.45 -1.57
CA VAL A 50 -6.47 7.53 -1.14
C VAL A 50 -7.22 8.87 -1.10
N LEU A 51 -8.07 9.14 -2.09
CA LEU A 51 -8.90 10.35 -2.16
C LEU A 51 -9.95 10.40 -1.04
N VAL A 52 -10.61 9.27 -0.74
CA VAL A 52 -11.52 9.16 0.41
C VAL A 52 -10.78 9.45 1.71
N LEU A 53 -9.61 8.86 1.93
CA LEU A 53 -8.80 9.06 3.14
C LEU A 53 -8.38 10.51 3.30
N ALA A 54 -7.92 11.16 2.23
CA ALA A 54 -7.56 12.58 2.24
C ALA A 54 -8.75 13.47 2.59
N LYS A 55 -9.92 13.22 1.99
CA LYS A 55 -11.16 13.96 2.31
C LYS A 55 -11.66 13.67 3.72
N TYR A 56 -11.50 12.45 4.20
CA TYR A 56 -11.84 12.07 5.57
C TYR A 56 -10.96 12.82 6.57
N ALA A 57 -9.64 12.84 6.37
CA ALA A 57 -8.70 13.58 7.21
C ALA A 57 -9.03 15.09 7.22
N TYR A 58 -9.27 15.69 6.05
CA TYR A 58 -9.67 17.09 5.95
C TYR A 58 -10.99 17.39 6.69
N ARG A 59 -11.97 16.49 6.58
CA ARG A 59 -13.23 16.58 7.33
C ARG A 59 -12.99 16.52 8.84
N GLN A 60 -12.13 15.60 9.31
CA GLN A 60 -11.83 15.49 10.73
C GLN A 60 -11.15 16.75 11.28
N ILE A 61 -10.24 17.34 10.51
CA ILE A 61 -9.63 18.64 10.86
C ILE A 61 -10.72 19.71 10.99
N LYS A 62 -11.64 19.82 10.02
CA LYS A 62 -12.73 20.79 10.09
C LYS A 62 -13.68 20.56 11.27
N ASN A 63 -14.03 19.31 11.54
CA ASN A 63 -14.88 18.97 12.67
C ASN A 63 -14.20 19.27 14.01
N ALA A 64 -12.86 19.17 14.10
CA ALA A 64 -12.13 19.58 15.29
C ALA A 64 -12.24 21.09 15.56
N PHE A 65 -12.29 21.92 14.51
CA PHE A 65 -12.51 23.36 14.65
C PHE A 65 -13.99 23.74 14.83
N ASN A 66 -14.92 22.97 14.25
CA ASN A 66 -16.36 23.22 14.34
C ASN A 66 -17.12 21.92 14.66
N PRO A 67 -17.25 21.53 15.94
CA PRO A 67 -17.80 20.24 16.33
C PRO A 67 -19.29 20.05 16.01
N SER A 68 -20.03 21.13 15.76
CA SER A 68 -21.44 21.07 15.37
C SER A 68 -21.66 20.96 13.85
N ALA A 69 -20.61 21.05 13.04
CA ALA A 69 -20.73 21.00 11.58
C ALA A 69 -20.88 19.55 11.08
N VAL A 70 -22.01 19.26 10.43
CA VAL A 70 -22.20 18.00 9.71
C VAL A 70 -21.70 18.16 8.28
N ILE A 71 -20.46 17.72 8.03
CA ILE A 71 -19.82 17.84 6.71
C ILE A 71 -19.90 16.50 5.97
N PRO A 72 -20.77 16.34 4.96
CA PRO A 72 -20.85 15.10 4.20
C PRO A 72 -19.62 14.92 3.31
N LEU A 73 -19.03 13.72 3.29
CA LEU A 73 -17.93 13.39 2.39
C LEU A 73 -18.49 13.13 0.98
N LYS A 74 -18.07 13.94 0.01
CA LYS A 74 -18.54 13.83 -1.39
C LYS A 74 -17.46 13.34 -2.35
N LEU A 75 -17.80 12.44 -3.26
CA LEU A 75 -16.98 11.97 -4.37
C LEU A 75 -17.79 12.10 -5.67
N GLY A 76 -17.27 12.84 -6.66
CA GLY A 76 -17.96 13.04 -7.94
C GLY A 76 -19.36 13.66 -7.80
N GLY A 77 -19.57 14.52 -6.81
CA GLY A 77 -20.89 15.13 -6.51
C GLY A 77 -21.78 14.30 -5.59
N ASN A 78 -21.57 12.99 -5.48
CA ASN A 78 -22.36 12.09 -4.67
C ASN A 78 -21.83 11.98 -3.23
N ILE A 79 -22.74 11.85 -2.25
CA ILE A 79 -22.38 11.63 -0.84
C ILE A 79 -21.95 10.17 -0.67
N VAL A 80 -20.79 9.96 -0.06
CA VAL A 80 -20.29 8.63 0.27
C VAL A 80 -20.87 8.22 1.63
N PRO A 81 -21.55 7.06 1.72
CA PRO A 81 -22.04 6.53 2.99
C PRO A 81 -20.91 6.34 4.01
N GLU A 82 -21.15 6.71 5.27
CA GLU A 82 -20.18 6.56 6.37
C GLU A 82 -19.69 5.11 6.53
N GLY A 83 -20.55 4.12 6.26
CA GLY A 83 -20.15 2.71 6.29
C GLY A 83 -19.01 2.38 5.31
N ILE A 84 -18.98 3.01 4.13
CA ILE A 84 -17.90 2.83 3.15
C ILE A 84 -16.64 3.59 3.58
N VAL A 85 -16.82 4.78 4.16
CA VAL A 85 -15.71 5.58 4.69
C VAL A 85 -14.98 4.82 5.80
N ASN A 86 -15.72 4.31 6.79
CA ASN A 86 -15.15 3.54 7.90
C ASN A 86 -14.45 2.27 7.44
N LYS A 87 -15.03 1.54 6.47
CA LYS A 87 -14.36 0.40 5.84
C LYS A 87 -13.05 0.80 5.15
N THR A 88 -13.03 1.94 4.46
CA THR A 88 -11.83 2.44 3.77
C THR A 88 -10.73 2.84 4.77
N VAL A 89 -11.10 3.50 5.87
CA VAL A 89 -10.16 3.84 6.96
C VAL A 89 -9.61 2.58 7.62
N GLY A 90 -10.48 1.63 7.98
CA GLY A 90 -10.04 0.35 8.55
C GLY A 90 -9.07 -0.40 7.63
N MET A 91 -9.36 -0.44 6.33
CA MET A 91 -8.45 -1.03 5.34
C MET A 91 -7.09 -0.35 5.31
N ALA A 92 -7.06 0.98 5.36
CA ALA A 92 -5.80 1.74 5.33
C ALA A 92 -4.95 1.45 6.58
N ILE A 93 -5.58 1.39 7.75
CA ILE A 93 -4.90 1.04 9.01
C ILE A 93 -4.26 -0.35 8.90
N ILE A 94 -5.00 -1.34 8.40
CA ILE A 94 -4.50 -2.70 8.20
C ILE A 94 -3.37 -2.73 7.15
N TYR A 95 -3.51 -1.99 6.05
CA TYR A 95 -2.47 -1.90 5.02
C TYR A 95 -1.15 -1.40 5.63
N PHE A 96 -1.19 -0.30 6.38
CA PHE A 96 -0.01 0.27 7.00
C PHE A 96 0.54 -0.60 8.14
N SER A 97 -0.31 -1.28 8.91
CA SER A 97 0.16 -2.18 9.96
C SER A 97 0.91 -3.39 9.39
N VAL A 98 0.43 -3.97 8.30
CA VAL A 98 1.13 -5.04 7.57
C VAL A 98 2.42 -4.51 6.97
N ALA A 99 2.43 -3.30 6.40
CA ALA A 99 3.64 -2.67 5.86
C ALA A 99 4.72 -2.46 6.93
N VAL A 100 4.35 -1.95 8.10
CA VAL A 100 5.28 -1.75 9.22
C VAL A 100 5.79 -3.09 9.75
N THR A 101 4.90 -4.07 9.91
CA THR A 101 5.29 -5.41 10.40
C THR A 101 6.24 -6.10 9.42
N GLY A 102 5.94 -6.07 8.13
CA GLY A 102 6.80 -6.61 7.09
C GLY A 102 8.16 -5.92 7.06
N PHE A 103 8.20 -4.59 7.15
CA PHE A 103 9.43 -3.82 7.23
C PHE A 103 10.29 -4.21 8.44
N LEU A 104 9.69 -4.33 9.63
CA LEU A 104 10.40 -4.72 10.85
C LEU A 104 10.98 -6.12 10.76
N ILE A 105 10.23 -7.09 10.21
CA ILE A 105 10.74 -8.45 10.02
C ILE A 105 11.92 -8.44 9.04
N MET A 106 11.79 -7.72 7.91
CA MET A 106 12.86 -7.63 6.90
C MET A 106 14.11 -6.95 7.47
N SER A 107 13.95 -5.88 8.25
CA SER A 107 15.06 -5.22 8.92
C SER A 107 15.71 -6.13 9.98
N GLY A 108 14.92 -6.91 10.73
CA GLY A 108 15.42 -7.91 11.68
C GLY A 108 16.20 -9.06 11.03
N LEU A 109 15.98 -9.32 9.74
CA LEU A 109 16.77 -10.27 8.94
C LEU A 109 18.11 -9.69 8.44
N GLY A 110 18.44 -8.44 8.80
CA GLY A 110 19.70 -7.79 8.45
C GLY A 110 19.71 -7.05 7.12
N LEU A 111 18.54 -6.83 6.51
CA LEU A 111 18.42 -6.02 5.29
C LEU A 111 18.56 -4.52 5.61
N ASP A 112 19.23 -3.80 4.73
CA ASP A 112 19.32 -2.34 4.80
C ASP A 112 17.92 -1.69 4.83
N THR A 113 17.77 -0.59 5.56
CA THR A 113 16.48 0.09 5.81
C THR A 113 15.77 0.45 4.51
N VAL A 114 16.51 0.93 3.49
CA VAL A 114 15.92 1.29 2.19
C VAL A 114 15.43 0.04 1.45
N THR A 115 16.23 -1.02 1.48
CA THR A 115 15.90 -2.30 0.84
C THR A 115 14.69 -2.95 1.53
N ALA A 116 14.68 -3.03 2.86
CA ALA A 116 13.60 -3.60 3.64
C ALA A 116 12.27 -2.87 3.38
N LEU A 117 12.27 -1.55 3.48
CA LEU A 117 11.06 -0.75 3.30
C LEU A 117 10.54 -0.82 1.86
N SER A 118 11.44 -0.66 0.88
CA SER A 118 11.04 -0.70 -0.54
C SER A 118 10.59 -2.08 -0.98
N ALA A 119 11.22 -3.16 -0.52
CA ALA A 119 10.79 -4.53 -0.81
C ALA A 119 9.38 -4.80 -0.27
N THR A 120 9.12 -4.44 0.99
CA THR A 120 7.80 -4.64 1.61
C THR A 120 6.72 -3.82 0.91
N VAL A 121 6.97 -2.53 0.64
CA VAL A 121 6.01 -1.65 -0.04
C VAL A 121 5.76 -2.12 -1.48
N SER A 122 6.82 -2.50 -2.20
CA SER A 122 6.69 -3.02 -3.56
C SER A 122 5.91 -4.33 -3.61
N ALA A 123 6.13 -5.24 -2.66
CA ALA A 123 5.36 -6.48 -2.53
C ALA A 123 3.89 -6.21 -2.19
N LEU A 124 3.59 -5.33 -1.22
CA LEU A 124 2.20 -4.98 -0.88
C LEU A 124 1.48 -4.29 -2.04
N GLY A 125 2.19 -3.44 -2.79
CA GLY A 125 1.65 -2.78 -3.98
C GLY A 125 1.58 -3.66 -5.22
N ASN A 126 2.16 -4.88 -5.17
CA ASN A 126 2.42 -5.73 -6.32
C ASN A 126 3.11 -4.97 -7.47
N VAL A 127 4.06 -4.09 -7.12
CA VAL A 127 4.75 -3.23 -8.10
C VAL A 127 5.85 -3.98 -8.83
N GLY A 128 6.65 -4.79 -8.12
CA GLY A 128 7.74 -5.59 -8.69
C GLY A 128 9.11 -5.08 -8.25
N PRO A 129 9.67 -4.03 -8.88
CA PRO A 129 10.96 -3.47 -8.47
C PRO A 129 10.83 -2.65 -7.18
N GLY A 130 11.86 -2.69 -6.34
CA GLY A 130 12.04 -1.86 -5.15
C GLY A 130 13.26 -0.95 -5.30
N LEU A 131 13.92 -0.61 -4.20
CA LEU A 131 15.14 0.21 -4.14
C LEU A 131 16.26 -0.55 -3.41
N GLY A 132 17.50 -0.13 -3.61
CA GLY A 132 18.66 -0.78 -3.00
C GLY A 132 18.88 -2.17 -3.61
N ALA A 133 19.04 -3.20 -2.77
CA ALA A 133 19.32 -4.56 -3.24
C ALA A 133 18.14 -5.26 -3.95
N VAL A 134 16.96 -4.63 -3.98
CA VAL A 134 15.80 -5.04 -4.78
C VAL A 134 15.49 -4.03 -5.90
N GLY A 135 16.49 -3.24 -6.27
CA GLY A 135 16.40 -2.25 -7.35
C GLY A 135 16.11 -2.82 -8.73
N PRO A 136 15.91 -1.96 -9.73
CA PRO A 136 15.52 -2.36 -11.08
C PRO A 136 16.57 -3.16 -11.86
N LEU A 137 17.86 -3.03 -11.50
CA LEU A 137 18.95 -3.86 -12.04
C LEU A 137 19.36 -5.00 -11.10
N GLU A 138 18.79 -5.03 -9.90
CA GLU A 138 19.07 -6.03 -8.88
C GLU A 138 17.92 -7.06 -8.82
N ASN A 139 18.00 -8.00 -7.87
CA ASN A 139 16.97 -9.02 -7.72
C ASN A 139 16.75 -9.45 -6.26
N TYR A 140 15.65 -10.17 -6.03
CA TYR A 140 15.26 -10.66 -4.71
C TYR A 140 16.05 -11.90 -4.26
N ALA A 141 17.07 -12.37 -5.01
CA ALA A 141 17.76 -13.62 -4.71
C ALA A 141 18.55 -13.54 -3.40
N SER A 142 19.14 -12.38 -3.11
CA SER A 142 19.91 -12.07 -1.90
C SER A 142 19.09 -12.10 -0.60
N ILE A 143 17.76 -12.09 -0.69
CA ILE A 143 16.87 -12.10 0.47
C ILE A 143 16.82 -13.51 1.09
N PRO A 144 16.93 -13.64 2.43
CA PRO A 144 16.77 -14.91 3.14
C PRO A 144 15.42 -15.59 2.86
N ALA A 145 15.36 -16.91 3.00
CA ALA A 145 14.15 -17.69 2.75
C ALA A 145 12.94 -17.21 3.57
N LEU A 146 13.16 -16.86 4.85
CA LEU A 146 12.12 -16.28 5.70
C LEU A 146 11.59 -14.94 5.15
N GLY A 147 12.48 -14.07 4.68
CA GLY A 147 12.10 -12.78 4.07
C GLY A 147 11.29 -12.95 2.79
N LYS A 148 11.65 -13.93 1.95
CA LYS A 148 10.86 -14.30 0.77
C LYS A 148 9.45 -14.76 1.16
N GLY A 149 9.31 -15.55 2.21
CA GLY A 149 8.00 -15.96 2.75
C GLY A 149 7.12 -14.77 3.15
N VAL A 150 7.70 -13.79 3.83
CA VAL A 150 7.01 -12.55 4.21
C VAL A 150 6.57 -11.75 2.98
N LEU A 151 7.44 -11.62 1.97
CA LEU A 151 7.10 -10.92 0.73
C LEU A 151 5.99 -11.62 -0.06
N ILE A 152 6.00 -12.96 -0.11
CA ILE A 152 4.92 -13.75 -0.74
C ILE A 152 3.59 -13.45 -0.05
N PHE A 153 3.57 -13.47 1.29
CA PHE A 153 2.37 -13.10 2.04
C PHE A 153 1.93 -11.67 1.74
N CYS A 154 2.86 -10.71 1.68
CA CYS A 154 2.57 -9.32 1.34
C CYS A 154 1.94 -9.18 -0.07
N MET A 155 2.45 -9.91 -1.06
CA MET A 155 1.89 -9.89 -2.43
C MET A 155 0.47 -10.44 -2.48
N ILE A 156 0.22 -11.57 -1.80
CA ILE A 156 -1.12 -12.16 -1.68
C ILE A 156 -2.06 -11.19 -0.96
N ALA A 157 -1.58 -10.55 0.11
CA ALA A 157 -2.32 -9.53 0.87
C ALA A 157 -2.70 -8.32 0.03
N GLY A 158 -1.75 -7.80 -0.75
CA GLY A 158 -2.00 -6.74 -1.71
C GLY A 158 -3.02 -7.14 -2.79
N ARG A 159 -2.97 -8.39 -3.27
CA ARG A 159 -3.78 -8.84 -4.41
C ARG A 159 -5.23 -9.17 -4.04
N LEU A 160 -5.46 -9.86 -2.93
CA LEU A 160 -6.79 -10.34 -2.53
C LEU A 160 -7.62 -9.31 -1.77
N GLU A 161 -7.09 -8.09 -1.59
CA GLU A 161 -7.56 -7.08 -0.65
C GLU A 161 -7.58 -7.57 0.82
N PHE A 162 -7.07 -6.75 1.73
CA PHE A 162 -6.82 -7.13 3.14
C PHE A 162 -8.03 -7.69 3.88
N PHE A 163 -9.25 -7.23 3.57
CA PHE A 163 -10.47 -7.73 4.23
C PHE A 163 -10.75 -9.20 3.91
N THR A 164 -10.50 -9.65 2.68
CA THR A 164 -10.75 -11.03 2.28
C THR A 164 -9.88 -12.00 3.08
N ILE A 165 -8.62 -11.62 3.33
CA ILE A 165 -7.68 -12.42 4.10
C ILE A 165 -8.01 -12.37 5.58
N LEU A 166 -8.32 -11.19 6.13
CA LEU A 166 -8.72 -11.06 7.53
C LEU A 166 -9.95 -11.89 7.85
N ILE A 167 -10.95 -11.92 6.95
CA ILE A 167 -12.16 -12.72 7.14
C ILE A 167 -11.84 -14.22 7.32
N LEU A 168 -10.83 -14.76 6.64
CA LEU A 168 -10.41 -16.16 6.81
C LEU A 168 -9.91 -16.48 8.22
N PHE A 169 -9.38 -15.50 8.95
CA PHE A 169 -8.93 -15.67 10.32
C PHE A 169 -10.03 -15.44 11.36
N LEU A 170 -11.21 -14.94 10.95
CA LEU A 170 -12.33 -14.83 11.88
C LEU A 170 -13.00 -16.19 12.05
N PRO A 171 -13.16 -16.70 13.30
CA PRO A 171 -13.84 -17.97 13.55
C PRO A 171 -15.30 -17.96 13.10
N THR A 172 -15.92 -16.77 12.99
CA THR A 172 -17.26 -16.57 12.45
C THR A 172 -17.38 -17.00 10.98
N PHE A 173 -16.31 -16.89 10.18
CA PHE A 173 -16.33 -17.35 8.78
C PHE A 173 -16.42 -18.88 8.68
N TRP A 174 -15.78 -19.60 9.60
CA TRP A 174 -15.73 -21.06 9.62
C TRP A 174 -16.96 -21.70 10.26
N ARG A 175 -17.71 -20.93 11.04
CA ARG A 175 -18.98 -21.38 11.64
C ARG A 175 -20.11 -21.06 10.67
N TRP A 176 -20.20 -21.85 9.60
CA TRP A 176 -21.43 -21.93 8.80
C TRP A 176 -22.56 -22.44 9.68
N LYS A 177 -23.63 -21.64 9.81
CA LYS A 177 -24.91 -22.06 10.35
C LYS A 177 -25.85 -22.35 9.19
#